data_AF-A0A9X2EWI5-F1
#
_entry.id   AF-A0A9X2EWI5-F1
#
_cell.length_a   1.000
_cell.length_b   1.000
_cell.length_c   1.000
_cell.angle_alpha   90.00
_cell.angle_beta   90.00
_cell.angle_gamma   90.00
#
_symmetry.space_group_name_H-M   'P 1'
#
loop_
_entity.id
_entity.type
_entity.pdbx_description
1 polymer ?
#
loop_
_entity_poly.entity_id
_entity_poly.type
_entity_poly.pdbx_seq_one_letter_code
_entity_poly.pdbx_strand_id
1 'polypeptide(L)' 'GFILVLGIVVDDAIVTGENVYSHMRRAESSLHAAIRGTEEVAIPVTFGVLTTVAAFLPLAFIEGGRGVFFAQIPAVVIP' A
#
# COMPACT_ATOMS: atom_id res chain seq x y z
N GLY A 1 -7.52 -6.25 -11.30
CA GLY A 1 -7.02 -4.92 -10.95
C GLY A 1 -7.66 -4.45 -9.66
N PHE A 2 -8.89 -3.96 -9.72
CA PHE A 2 -9.54 -3.26 -8.61
C PHE A 2 -9.57 -4.01 -7.27
N ILE A 3 -9.94 -5.30 -7.26
CA ILE A 3 -9.96 -6.12 -6.03
C ILE A 3 -8.56 -6.26 -5.40
N LEU A 4 -7.50 -6.32 -6.22
CA LEU A 4 -6.14 -6.44 -5.74
C LEU A 4 -5.67 -5.14 -5.06
N VAL A 5 -5.94 -3.98 -5.68
CA VAL A 5 -5.64 -2.68 -5.04
C VAL A 5 -6.45 -2.46 -3.79
N LEU A 6 -7.73 -2.81 -3.82
CA LEU A 6 -8.58 -2.69 -2.64
C LEU A 6 -8.06 -3.57 -1.51
N GLY A 7 -7.56 -4.76 -1.82
CA GLY A 7 -6.88 -5.62 -0.85
C GLY A 7 -5.64 -4.97 -0.23
N ILE A 8 -4.75 -4.40 -1.05
CA ILE A 8 -3.54 -3.72 -0.58
C ILE A 8 -3.88 -2.52 0.30
N VAL A 9 -4.79 -1.65 -0.16
CA VAL A 9 -5.20 -0.45 0.60
C VAL A 9 -5.88 -0.81 1.92
N VAL A 10 -6.71 -1.86 1.93
CA VAL A 10 -7.36 -2.32 3.17
C VAL A 10 -6.35 -2.94 4.12
N ASP A 11 -5.37 -3.71 3.64
CA ASP A 11 -4.31 -4.29 4.47
C ASP A 11 -3.46 -3.19 5.14
N ASP A 12 -3.01 -2.19 4.36
CA ASP A 12 -2.25 -1.05 4.88
C ASP A 12 -3.04 -0.25 5.94
N ALA A 13 -4.35 -0.07 5.72
CA ALA A 13 -5.24 0.60 6.66
C ALA A 13 -5.45 -0.21 7.96
N ILE A 14 -5.58 -1.54 7.86
CA ILE A 14 -5.69 -2.43 9.02
C ILE A 14 -4.41 -2.39 9.85
N VAL A 15 -3.24 -2.56 9.22
CA VAL A 15 -1.94 -2.57 9.92
C VAL A 15 -1.69 -1.24 10.63
N THR A 16 -1.98 -0.12 9.97
CA THR A 16 -1.86 1.21 10.58
C THR A 16 -2.83 1.38 11.74
N GLY A 17 -4.09 0.97 11.57
CA GLY A 17 -5.11 1.06 12.60
C GLY A 17 -4.79 0.22 13.83
N GLU A 18 -4.31 -1.01 13.65
CA GLU A 18 -3.89 -1.90 14.74
C GLU A 18 -2.71 -1.32 15.51
N ASN A 19 -1.72 -0.72 14.82
CA ASN A 19 -0.56 -0.17 15.51
C ASN A 19 -0.91 1.11 16.30
N VAL A 20 -1.75 1.98 15.73
CA VAL A 20 -2.30 3.14 16.47
C VAL A 20 -3.12 2.68 17.68
N TYR A 21 -3.99 1.69 17.51
CA TYR A 21 -4.79 1.15 18.60
C TYR A 21 -3.93 0.50 19.70
N SER A 22 -2.85 -0.19 19.32
CA SER A 22 -1.87 -0.76 20.24
C SER A 22 -1.23 0.31 21.13
N HIS A 23 -0.82 1.46 20.56
CA HIS A 23 -0.27 2.58 21.33
C HIS A 23 -1.32 3.28 22.19
N MET A 24 -2.55 3.43 21.70
CA MET A 24 -3.65 3.95 22.53
C MET A 24 -3.91 3.10 23.78
N ARG A 25 -3.74 1.77 23.69
CA ARG A 25 -3.87 0.87 24.85
C ARG A 25 -2.72 0.96 25.84
N ARG A 26 -1.56 1.52 25.44
CA ARG A 26 -0.38 1.71 26.30
C ARG A 26 -0.42 3.04 27.08
N ALA A 27 -1.59 3.67 27.17
CA ALA A 27 -1.83 4.95 27.84
C ALA A 27 -1.12 6.15 27.18
N GLU A 28 -0.73 6.04 25.91
CA GLU A 28 -0.33 7.21 25.13
C GLU A 28 -1.56 8.10 24.85
N SER A 29 -1.37 9.43 24.82
CA SER A 29 -2.45 10.33 24.41
C SER A 29 -2.90 10.00 22.97
N SER A 30 -4.20 10.14 22.67
CA SER A 30 -4.76 9.71 21.38
C SER A 30 -4.03 10.32 20.17
N LEU A 31 -3.60 11.57 20.27
CA LEU A 31 -2.82 12.23 19.22
C LEU A 31 -1.42 11.62 19.08
N HIS A 32 -0.74 11.36 20.20
CA HIS A 32 0.62 10.81 20.19
C HIS A 32 0.63 9.36 19.68
N ALA A 33 -0.36 8.56 20.08
CA ALA A 33 -0.56 7.20 19.61
C ALA A 33 -0.80 7.13 18.10
N ALA A 34 -1.56 8.08 17.54
CA ALA A 34 -1.78 8.19 16.10
C ALA A 34 -0.47 8.48 15.35
N ILE A 35 0.29 9.48 15.81
CA ILE A 35 1.57 9.86 15.18
C ILE A 35 2.57 8.69 15.24
N ARG A 36 2.82 8.16 16.43
CA ARG A 36 3.80 7.08 16.66
C ARG A 36 3.40 5.78 15.95
N GLY A 37 2.12 5.42 16.00
CA GLY A 37 1.61 4.21 15.35
C GLY A 37 1.75 4.25 13.83
N THR A 38 1.49 5.42 13.22
CA THR A 38 1.69 5.63 11.78
C THR A 38 3.17 5.67 11.40
N GLU A 39 4.04 6.33 12.18
CA GLU A 39 5.49 6.40 11.90
C GLU A 39 6.15 5.00 11.92
N GLU A 40 5.77 4.13 12.84
CA GLU A 40 6.33 2.79 12.96
C GLU A 40 5.98 1.88 11.76
N VAL A 41 4.83 2.09 11.12
CA VAL A 41 4.40 1.30 9.96
C VAL A 41 4.72 1.96 8.62
N ALA A 42 5.18 3.22 8.61
CA ALA A 42 5.44 3.98 7.38
C ALA A 42 6.49 3.30 6.49
N ILE A 43 7.57 2.78 7.09
CA ILE A 43 8.62 2.06 6.36
C ILE A 43 8.08 0.80 5.69
N PRO A 44 7.51 -0.19 6.41
CA PRO A 44 7.03 -1.42 5.78
C PRO A 44 5.94 -1.18 4.73
N VAL A 45 4.99 -0.26 4.97
CA VAL A 45 3.94 0.08 4.00
C VAL A 45 4.54 0.64 2.70
N THR A 46 5.51 1.57 2.82
CA THR A 46 6.18 2.15 1.65
C THR A 46 6.89 1.08 0.82
N PHE A 47 7.60 0.15 1.47
CA PHE A 47 8.26 -0.96 0.78
C PHE A 47 7.25 -1.93 0.14
N GLY A 48 6.08 -2.14 0.75
CA GLY A 48 4.99 -2.92 0.17
C GLY A 48 4.53 -2.33 -1.16
N VAL A 49 4.20 -1.03 -1.17
CA VAL A 49 3.78 -0.30 -2.37
C VAL A 49 4.88 -0.33 -3.44
N LEU A 50 6.14 -0.04 -3.07
CA LEU A 50 7.27 -0.08 -4.00
C LEU A 50 7.46 -1.47 -4.62
N THR A 51 7.22 -2.53 -3.86
CA THR A 51 7.30 -3.92 -4.38
C THR A 51 6.20 -4.17 -5.40
N THR A 52 4.97 -3.69 -5.16
CA THR A 52 3.88 -3.76 -6.15
C THR A 52 4.24 -2.97 -7.41
N VAL A 53 4.76 -1.75 -7.25
CA VAL A 53 5.25 -0.96 -8.39
C VAL A 53 6.30 -1.75 -9.17
N ALA A 54 7.35 -2.25 -8.52
CA ALA A 54 8.43 -2.98 -9.18
C ALA A 54 7.95 -4.26 -9.90
N ALA A 55 6.97 -4.97 -9.35
CA ALA A 55 6.43 -6.19 -9.95
C ALA A 55 5.60 -5.92 -11.22
N PHE A 56 4.84 -4.83 -11.25
CA PHE A 56 3.89 -4.53 -12.34
C PHE A 56 4.41 -3.49 -13.34
N LEU A 57 5.37 -2.65 -12.96
CA LEU A 57 5.96 -1.61 -13.80
C LEU A 57 6.50 -2.13 -15.16
N PRO A 58 7.16 -3.31 -15.24
CA PRO A 58 7.63 -3.83 -16.54
C PRO A 58 6.51 -4.05 -17.56
N LEU A 59 5.28 -4.33 -17.12
CA LEU A 59 4.13 -4.54 -18.01
C LEU A 59 3.72 -3.26 -18.76
N ALA A 60 4.06 -2.08 -18.22
CA ALA A 60 3.78 -0.80 -18.86
C ALA A 60 4.71 -0.52 -20.05
N PHE A 61 5.86 -1.19 -20.13
CA PHE A 61 6.87 -0.99 -21.17
C PHE A 61 6.83 -2.04 -22.29
N ILE A 62 5.83 -2.92 -22.29
CA ILE A 62 5.65 -3.90 -23.37
C ILE A 62 5.17 -3.18 -24.63
N GLU A 63 5.92 -3.30 -25.72
CA GLU A 63 5.58 -2.68 -27.01
C GLU A 63 4.65 -3.55 -27.88
N GLY A 64 4.02 -2.93 -28.87
CA GLY A 64 3.14 -3.60 -29.84
C GLY A 64 1.66 -3.68 -29.44
N GLY A 65 0.82 -4.27 -30.29
CA GLY A 65 -0.64 -4.30 -30.09
C GLY A 65 -1.11 -4.99 -28.81
N ARG A 66 -0.34 -5.96 -28.29
CA ARG A 66 -0.62 -6.58 -26.98
C ARG A 66 -0.20 -5.70 -25.80
N GLY A 67 0.78 -4.81 -26.00
CA GLY A 67 1.25 -3.86 -25.00
C GLY A 67 0.15 -2.93 -24.48
N VAL A 68 -0.74 -2.47 -25.36
CA VAL A 68 -1.91 -1.64 -25.00
C VAL A 68 -2.83 -2.36 -24.01
N PHE A 69 -2.99 -3.68 -24.15
CA PHE A 69 -3.82 -4.49 -23.26
C PHE A 69 -3.13 -4.75 -21.91
N PHE A 70 -1.83 -5.02 -21.92
CA PHE A 70 -1.05 -5.26 -20.70
C PHE A 70 -0.79 -3.99 -19.88
N ALA A 71 -0.66 -2.83 -20.52
CA ALA A 71 -0.47 -1.53 -19.85
C ALA A 71 -1.65 -1.10 -18.97
N GLN A 72 -2.85 -1.66 -19.20
CA GLN A 72 -4.02 -1.40 -18.35
C GLN A 72 -3.90 -2.04 -16.95
N ILE A 73 -3.10 -3.10 -16.81
CA ILE A 73 -2.91 -3.78 -15.52
C ILE A 73 -2.13 -2.91 -14.53
N PRO A 74 -0.90 -2.43 -14.82
CA PRO A 74 -0.16 -1.56 -13.91
C PRO A 74 -0.89 -0.25 -13.66
N ALA A 75 -1.60 0.31 -14.65
CA ALA A 75 -2.39 1.54 -14.48
C ALA A 75 -3.50 1.41 -13.42
N VAL A 76 -4.02 0.21 -13.19
CA VAL A 76 -5.05 -0.04 -12.19
C VAL A 76 -4.46 -0.58 -10.88
N VAL A 77 -3.30 -1.22 -10.92
CA VAL A 77 -2.70 -1.95 -9.79
C VAL A 77 -1.73 -1.10 -8.98
N ILE A 78 -1.03 -0.17 -9.63
CA ILE A 78 -0.13 0.77 -8.96
C ILE A 78 -1.01 1.88 -8.36
N PRO A 79 -1.13 1.98 -7.02
CA PRO A 79 -1.94 2.99 -6.37
C PRO A 79 -1.36 4.40 -6.49
#